data_AF-A0A3E2GXE4-F1
#
_entry.id   AF-A0A3E2GXE4-F1
#
_cell.length_a   1.000
_cell.length_b   1.000
_cell.length_c   1.000
_cell.angle_alpha   90.00
_cell.angle_beta   90.00
_cell.angle_gamma   90.00
#
_symmetry.space_group_name_H-M   'P 1'
#
loop_
_entity.id
_entity.type
_entity.pdbx_description
1 polymer ?
#
loop_
_entity_poly.entity_id
_entity_poly.type
_entity_poly.pdbx_seq_one_letter_code
_entity_poly.pdbx_strand_id
1 'polypeptide(L)'
;MSYHRVPLWQSPLGAPKKGANADEAPIDTHDETLFDNPQFEHYEQTSNIQLFFDLFFVANLTTFTSQHEINSLDKLGSYIGFFCILWFTWCQVTLYDVRFATDSVIERVAHACHFGVMIGLATVGPQFDPNSRNWNSFQQLSLILMASRFVLLAQYGFTLVFTWKYKKTRVPLAIVMASLFIAAVIYLGLSFAFSTENTIQAYIGWYIVSVCEVGINIAVAGKWQIVSFDDTHLVERMTSLTLIVLGEGVIGLTGRIALIEKYDFSFTSAGIGTIVSSLLIIYLVYQLYFDNIQMEQFGAVRQQIWAFLHFPFHMALVLLMEGINQFVIWRHIIEALNRIFGPIDSLPDDGTTVSQYFNLLNQTAYDTLEVYWPQNNDTGIVDEILTSLDNLNPASNATGNISPDMAVESAETVVLELFKIVLEDFGFEAPGDVEGLDPLGQISAYYEVFTLVFGYFFTCAGIVLIGIAILSWLSMTKEKRIWQYYIGIGGNFVLGVVTCLLSTMLLTAAADNLGESPWTLPLLVFILVIALLLNHVPVIHIRKHVQDNHE
;
A
#
# COMPACT_ATOMS: atom_id res chain seq x y z
N MET A 1 -45.79 -1.57 -3.18
CA MET A 1 -44.54 -1.57 -2.39
C MET A 1 -44.51 -2.87 -1.58
N SER A 2 -43.81 -3.89 -2.07
CA SER A 2 -43.55 -5.09 -1.28
C SER A 2 -42.49 -4.74 -0.24
N TYR A 3 -42.85 -4.68 1.03
CA TYR A 3 -41.88 -4.55 2.11
C TYR A 3 -41.07 -5.84 2.17
N HIS A 4 -39.91 -5.87 1.53
CA HIS A 4 -38.92 -6.92 1.75
C HIS A 4 -38.41 -6.78 3.18
N ARG A 5 -38.99 -7.54 4.11
CA ARG A 5 -38.44 -7.68 5.46
C ARG A 5 -37.23 -8.60 5.36
N VAL A 6 -36.07 -8.10 5.76
CA VAL A 6 -34.84 -8.89 5.85
C VAL A 6 -35.11 -10.05 6.82
N PRO A 7 -34.90 -11.31 6.41
CA PRO A 7 -35.12 -12.44 7.29
C PRO A 7 -34.13 -12.41 8.47
N LEU A 8 -34.60 -12.82 9.64
CA LEU A 8 -33.72 -12.97 10.81
C LEU A 8 -32.62 -14.01 10.51
N TRP A 9 -32.99 -15.07 9.80
CA TRP A 9 -32.13 -16.15 9.33
C TRP A 9 -32.42 -16.49 7.87
N GLN A 10 -31.36 -16.57 7.07
CA GLN A 10 -31.41 -17.07 5.70
C GLN A 10 -30.41 -18.23 5.55
N SER A 11 -30.81 -19.25 4.80
CA SER A 11 -29.95 -20.38 4.47
C SER A 11 -28.95 -19.97 3.40
N PRO A 12 -27.65 -20.35 3.52
CA PRO A 12 -26.64 -20.10 2.49
C PRO A 12 -26.78 -21.03 1.26
N LEU A 13 -27.71 -21.98 1.29
CA LEU A 13 -28.00 -22.89 0.18
C LEU A 13 -28.98 -22.26 -0.80
N GLY A 14 -28.65 -22.29 -2.10
CA GLY A 14 -29.49 -21.75 -3.16
C GLY A 14 -30.83 -22.49 -3.28
N ALA A 15 -31.90 -21.73 -3.54
CA ALA A 15 -33.20 -22.33 -3.87
C ALA A 15 -33.14 -23.02 -5.25
N PRO A 16 -33.82 -24.17 -5.45
CA PRO A 16 -33.87 -24.80 -6.77
C PRO A 16 -34.47 -23.82 -7.79
N LYS A 17 -33.75 -23.56 -8.89
CA LYS A 17 -34.23 -22.73 -10.01
C LYS A 17 -35.55 -23.29 -10.53
N LYS A 18 -36.69 -22.69 -10.18
CA LYS A 18 -37.97 -22.91 -10.85
C LYS A 18 -37.89 -22.30 -12.25
N GLY A 19 -37.37 -23.05 -13.22
CA GLY A 19 -37.17 -22.51 -14.57
C GLY A 19 -36.51 -23.45 -15.55
N ALA A 20 -37.03 -24.66 -15.70
CA ALA A 20 -36.88 -25.43 -16.94
C ALA A 20 -38.16 -26.26 -17.09
N ASN A 21 -38.92 -25.98 -18.14
CA ASN A 21 -40.19 -26.60 -18.56
C ASN A 21 -40.64 -27.83 -17.75
N ALA A 22 -41.62 -27.61 -16.87
CA ALA A 22 -42.19 -28.61 -15.97
C ALA A 22 -43.11 -29.64 -16.68
N ASP A 23 -42.98 -29.85 -17.99
CA ASP A 23 -43.90 -30.69 -18.76
C ASP A 23 -43.27 -31.95 -19.40
N GLU A 24 -41.94 -32.21 -19.30
CA GLU A 24 -41.35 -33.40 -19.96
C GLU A 24 -40.23 -34.16 -19.20
N ALA A 25 -40.12 -34.06 -17.87
CA ALA A 25 -39.14 -34.87 -17.12
C ALA A 25 -39.82 -35.86 -16.16
N PRO A 26 -39.42 -37.16 -16.14
CA PRO A 26 -39.94 -38.12 -15.16
C PRO A 26 -39.61 -37.66 -13.74
N ILE A 27 -40.61 -37.75 -12.85
CA ILE A 27 -40.66 -37.14 -11.51
C ILE A 27 -39.65 -37.73 -10.49
N ASP A 28 -38.69 -38.58 -10.89
CA ASP A 28 -37.97 -39.45 -9.94
C ASP A 28 -36.44 -39.28 -9.83
N THR A 29 -35.81 -38.20 -10.31
CA THR A 29 -34.32 -38.09 -10.19
C THR A 29 -33.71 -36.73 -9.84
N HIS A 30 -34.49 -35.65 -9.67
CA HIS A 30 -33.89 -34.34 -9.34
C HIS A 30 -33.53 -34.15 -7.86
N ASP A 31 -34.29 -34.76 -6.93
CA ASP A 31 -34.02 -34.60 -5.49
C ASP A 31 -32.75 -35.34 -5.03
N GLU A 32 -32.45 -36.53 -5.56
CA GLU A 32 -31.25 -37.30 -5.15
C GLU A 32 -29.93 -36.59 -5.51
N THR A 33 -29.90 -35.83 -6.61
CA THR A 33 -28.70 -35.08 -7.03
C THR A 33 -28.41 -33.86 -6.15
N LEU A 34 -29.44 -33.25 -5.54
CA LEU A 34 -29.30 -32.16 -4.55
C LEU A 34 -28.78 -32.67 -3.20
N PHE A 35 -29.09 -33.92 -2.81
CA PHE A 35 -28.55 -34.54 -1.60
C PHE A 35 -27.04 -34.78 -1.67
N ASP A 36 -26.51 -34.96 -2.87
CA ASP A 36 -25.09 -35.26 -3.07
C ASP A 36 -24.20 -34.04 -3.32
N ASN A 37 -24.77 -32.90 -3.74
CA ASN A 37 -24.08 -31.63 -3.95
C ASN A 37 -24.96 -30.43 -3.56
N PRO A 38 -24.94 -29.95 -2.30
CA PRO A 38 -25.51 -28.64 -1.96
C PRO A 38 -24.85 -27.53 -2.81
N GLN A 39 -25.67 -26.78 -3.55
CA GLN A 39 -25.23 -25.54 -4.22
C GLN A 39 -25.42 -24.36 -3.27
N PHE A 40 -24.34 -23.65 -2.97
CA PHE A 40 -24.42 -22.38 -2.24
C PHE A 40 -25.00 -21.29 -3.14
N GLU A 41 -25.75 -20.37 -2.55
CA GLU A 41 -26.24 -19.19 -3.26
C GLU A 41 -25.06 -18.24 -3.49
N HIS A 42 -24.59 -18.17 -4.73
CA HIS A 42 -23.55 -17.24 -5.14
C HIS A 42 -24.20 -15.97 -5.69
N TYR A 43 -23.80 -14.83 -5.16
CA TYR A 43 -24.15 -13.54 -5.75
C TYR A 43 -23.13 -13.22 -6.85
N GLU A 44 -23.62 -12.92 -8.05
CA GLU A 44 -22.76 -12.55 -9.19
C GLU A 44 -22.10 -11.17 -9.02
N GLN A 45 -22.47 -10.40 -8.00
CA GLN A 45 -22.00 -9.03 -7.78
C GLN A 45 -21.68 -8.77 -6.31
N THR A 46 -20.71 -7.89 -6.07
CA THR A 46 -20.35 -7.43 -4.72
C THR A 46 -21.52 -6.73 -4.04
N SER A 47 -21.82 -7.13 -2.80
CA SER A 47 -22.83 -6.45 -1.99
C SER A 47 -22.31 -5.13 -1.43
N ASN A 48 -23.19 -4.13 -1.28
CA ASN A 48 -22.85 -2.82 -0.71
C ASN A 48 -22.17 -2.92 0.67
N ILE A 49 -22.55 -3.91 1.50
CA ILE A 49 -21.94 -4.10 2.83
C ILE A 49 -20.48 -4.57 2.75
N GLN A 50 -20.15 -5.35 1.72
CA GLN A 50 -18.79 -5.85 1.49
C GLN A 50 -17.89 -4.72 0.99
N LEU A 51 -18.38 -3.88 0.07
CA LEU A 51 -17.67 -2.68 -0.36
C LEU A 51 -17.49 -1.68 0.81
N PHE A 52 -18.51 -1.55 1.67
CA PHE A 52 -18.42 -0.73 2.87
C PHE A 52 -17.35 -1.23 3.84
N PHE A 53 -17.17 -2.55 3.98
CA PHE A 53 -16.07 -3.13 4.76
C PHE A 53 -14.69 -2.75 4.21
N ASP A 54 -14.54 -2.72 2.88
CA ASP A 54 -13.26 -2.33 2.24
C ASP A 54 -12.90 -0.87 2.52
N LEU A 55 -13.91 0.00 2.75
CA LEU A 55 -13.65 1.38 3.16
C LEU A 55 -13.01 1.48 4.56
N PHE A 56 -13.33 0.56 5.47
CA PHE A 56 -12.65 0.49 6.77
C PHE A 56 -11.22 -0.02 6.63
N PHE A 57 -10.97 -0.94 5.69
CA PHE A 57 -9.61 -1.38 5.37
C PHE A 57 -8.76 -0.19 4.91
N VAL A 58 -9.23 0.60 3.95
CA VAL A 58 -8.43 1.73 3.45
C VAL A 58 -8.28 2.84 4.49
N ALA A 59 -9.30 3.12 5.29
CA ALA A 59 -9.19 4.12 6.37
C ALA A 59 -8.12 3.76 7.41
N ASN A 60 -7.92 2.47 7.70
CA ASN A 60 -6.81 2.00 8.52
C ASN A 60 -5.46 2.34 7.88
N LEU A 61 -5.34 2.09 6.57
CA LEU A 61 -4.13 2.36 5.82
C LEU A 61 -3.80 3.87 5.75
N THR A 62 -4.80 4.72 5.51
CA THR A 62 -4.65 6.17 5.50
C THR A 62 -4.17 6.67 6.86
N THR A 63 -4.82 6.23 7.93
CA THR A 63 -4.45 6.62 9.30
C THR A 63 -3.02 6.20 9.60
N PHE A 64 -2.67 4.95 9.29
CA PHE A 64 -1.32 4.43 9.51
C PHE A 64 -0.26 5.23 8.73
N THR A 65 -0.50 5.46 7.44
CA THR A 65 0.43 6.20 6.55
C THR A 65 0.64 7.63 7.02
N SER A 66 -0.42 8.30 7.50
CA SER A 66 -0.32 9.67 8.02
C SER A 66 0.50 9.81 9.32
N GLN A 67 0.67 8.72 10.07
CA GLN A 67 1.37 8.70 11.36
C GLN A 67 2.75 8.02 11.28
N HIS A 68 3.00 7.22 10.25
CA HIS A 68 4.22 6.45 10.05
C HIS A 68 4.80 6.77 8.68
N GLU A 69 5.42 7.94 8.58
CA GLU A 69 6.17 8.29 7.38
C GLU A 69 7.38 7.35 7.25
N ILE A 70 7.62 6.89 6.02
CA ILE A 70 8.62 5.86 5.74
C ILE A 70 9.99 6.54 5.63
N ASN A 71 10.57 6.90 6.77
CA ASN A 71 11.88 7.56 6.84
C ASN A 71 13.05 6.60 7.10
N SER A 72 12.79 5.38 7.58
CA SER A 72 13.82 4.41 7.94
C SER A 72 13.42 2.98 7.57
N LEU A 73 14.40 2.09 7.49
CA LEU A 73 14.17 0.66 7.19
C LEU A 73 13.25 0.01 8.24
N ASP A 74 13.35 0.43 9.50
CA ASP A 74 12.51 -0.07 10.57
C ASP A 74 11.06 0.39 10.43
N LYS A 75 10.83 1.66 10.04
CA LYS A 75 9.49 2.16 9.73
C LYS A 75 8.91 1.51 8.48
N LEU A 76 9.72 1.25 7.44
CA LEU A 76 9.30 0.47 6.28
C LEU A 76 8.89 -0.96 6.68
N GLY A 77 9.68 -1.61 7.53
CA GLY A 77 9.35 -2.93 8.07
C GLY A 77 8.05 -2.93 8.89
N SER A 78 7.84 -1.88 9.68
CA SER A 78 6.60 -1.66 10.45
C SER A 78 5.40 -1.48 9.52
N TYR A 79 5.55 -0.71 8.44
CA TYR A 79 4.52 -0.49 7.42
C TYR A 79 4.12 -1.80 6.73
N ILE A 80 5.10 -2.55 6.23
CA ILE A 80 4.91 -3.87 5.62
C ILE A 80 4.23 -4.80 6.63
N GLY A 81 4.70 -4.82 7.88
CA GLY A 81 4.15 -5.62 8.95
C GLY A 81 2.69 -5.32 9.25
N PHE A 82 2.32 -4.05 9.39
CA PHE A 82 0.94 -3.66 9.66
C PHE A 82 0.02 -3.98 8.47
N PHE A 83 0.47 -3.67 7.24
CA PHE A 83 -0.29 -4.01 6.03
C PHE A 83 -0.53 -5.52 5.90
N CYS A 84 0.45 -6.37 6.25
CA CYS A 84 0.26 -7.82 6.28
C CYS A 84 -0.93 -8.21 7.18
N ILE A 85 -0.94 -7.72 8.42
CA ILE A 85 -1.99 -8.05 9.39
C ILE A 85 -3.36 -7.58 8.91
N LEU A 86 -3.41 -6.36 8.38
CA LEU A 86 -4.63 -5.76 7.85
C LEU A 86 -5.15 -6.53 6.62
N TRP A 87 -4.28 -6.86 5.67
CA TRP A 87 -4.63 -7.59 4.44
C TRP A 87 -5.09 -9.01 4.73
N PHE A 88 -4.40 -9.75 5.60
CA PHE A 88 -4.80 -11.12 5.92
C PHE A 88 -6.11 -11.17 6.73
N THR A 89 -6.34 -10.21 7.64
CA THR A 89 -7.63 -10.07 8.31
C THR A 89 -8.76 -9.79 7.32
N TRP A 90 -8.58 -8.84 6.40
CA TRP A 90 -9.54 -8.55 5.34
C TRP A 90 -9.79 -9.75 4.43
N CYS A 91 -8.72 -10.45 4.05
CA CYS A 91 -8.78 -11.60 3.14
C CYS A 91 -9.62 -12.73 3.76
N GLN A 92 -9.45 -13.04 5.05
CA GLN A 92 -10.24 -14.07 5.71
C GLN A 92 -11.74 -13.78 5.71
N VAL A 93 -12.13 -12.54 6.01
CA VAL A 93 -13.54 -12.10 5.96
C VAL A 93 -14.06 -12.22 4.54
N THR A 94 -13.32 -11.71 3.56
CA THR A 94 -13.71 -11.78 2.14
C THR A 94 -13.84 -13.23 1.64
N LEU A 95 -12.93 -14.14 2.03
CA LEU A 95 -13.02 -15.55 1.65
C LEU A 95 -14.25 -16.24 2.26
N TYR A 96 -14.73 -15.81 3.43
CA TYR A 96 -16.01 -16.30 3.97
C TYR A 96 -17.18 -15.71 3.17
N ASP A 97 -17.21 -14.38 3.02
CA ASP A 97 -18.33 -13.65 2.42
C ASP A 97 -18.64 -14.11 1.00
N VAL A 98 -17.58 -14.30 0.20
CA VAL A 98 -17.68 -14.70 -1.20
C VAL A 98 -18.28 -16.11 -1.38
N ARG A 99 -18.21 -16.97 -0.34
CA ARG A 99 -18.75 -18.34 -0.41
C ARG A 99 -20.09 -18.52 0.29
N PHE A 100 -20.33 -17.80 1.38
CA PHE A 100 -21.41 -18.14 2.30
C PHE A 100 -22.28 -16.97 2.76
N ALA A 101 -21.90 -15.71 2.47
CA ALA A 101 -22.70 -14.58 2.95
C ALA A 101 -24.07 -14.58 2.26
N THR A 102 -25.12 -14.53 3.08
CA THR A 102 -26.51 -14.32 2.65
C THR A 102 -27.10 -13.17 3.46
N ASP A 103 -27.93 -12.33 2.83
CA ASP A 103 -28.46 -11.13 3.47
C ASP A 103 -29.43 -11.49 4.61
N SER A 104 -28.91 -11.52 5.83
CA SER A 104 -29.65 -11.84 7.05
C SER A 104 -29.23 -10.95 8.21
N VAL A 105 -30.06 -10.87 9.25
CA VAL A 105 -29.75 -10.07 10.44
C VAL A 105 -28.47 -10.56 11.12
N ILE A 106 -28.25 -11.88 11.21
CA ILE A 106 -27.01 -12.43 11.80
C ILE A 106 -25.79 -12.03 11.00
N GLU A 107 -25.86 -12.13 9.67
CA GLU A 107 -24.74 -11.78 8.81
C GLU A 107 -24.39 -10.29 8.94
N ARG A 108 -25.41 -9.42 9.04
CA ARG A 108 -25.22 -7.98 9.30
C ARG A 108 -24.61 -7.70 10.67
N VAL A 109 -24.98 -8.44 11.71
CA VAL A 109 -24.39 -8.32 13.05
C VAL A 109 -22.93 -8.78 13.02
N ALA A 110 -22.62 -9.88 12.33
CA ALA A 110 -21.24 -10.35 12.17
C ALA A 110 -20.37 -9.32 11.42
N HIS A 111 -20.90 -8.70 10.36
CA HIS A 111 -20.24 -7.59 9.68
C HIS A 111 -20.05 -6.37 10.59
N ALA A 112 -21.03 -6.04 11.44
CA ALA A 112 -20.87 -4.99 12.44
C ALA A 112 -19.72 -5.31 13.43
N CYS A 113 -19.55 -6.57 13.82
CA CYS A 113 -18.39 -7.00 14.60
C CYS A 113 -17.08 -6.86 13.80
N HIS A 114 -17.07 -7.19 12.51
CA HIS A 114 -15.90 -7.00 11.64
C HIS A 114 -15.52 -5.51 11.46
N PHE A 115 -16.50 -4.61 11.39
CA PHE A 115 -16.23 -3.16 11.45
C PHE A 115 -15.57 -2.78 12.78
N GLY A 116 -16.06 -3.32 13.90
CA GLY A 116 -15.45 -3.13 15.21
C GLY A 116 -14.00 -3.63 15.28
N VAL A 117 -13.70 -4.77 14.66
CA VAL A 117 -12.33 -5.29 14.52
C VAL A 117 -11.46 -4.32 13.73
N MET A 118 -11.94 -3.82 12.59
CA MET A 118 -11.18 -2.85 11.76
C MET A 118 -10.95 -1.53 12.48
N ILE A 119 -11.92 -1.02 13.24
CA ILE A 119 -11.71 0.15 14.10
C ILE A 119 -10.69 -0.15 15.20
N GLY A 120 -10.74 -1.34 15.81
CA GLY A 120 -9.72 -1.78 16.76
C GLY A 120 -8.31 -1.75 16.16
N LEU A 121 -8.13 -2.28 14.94
CA LEU A 121 -6.84 -2.22 14.24
C LEU A 121 -6.38 -0.76 14.02
N ALA A 122 -7.30 0.15 13.69
CA ALA A 122 -6.98 1.56 13.45
C ALA A 122 -6.50 2.26 14.71
N THR A 123 -6.99 1.86 15.90
CA THR A 123 -6.52 2.43 17.17
C THR A 123 -5.11 1.98 17.56
N VAL A 124 -4.70 0.79 17.12
CA VAL A 124 -3.39 0.23 17.46
C VAL A 124 -2.33 0.57 16.40
N GLY A 125 -2.74 0.78 15.15
CA GLY A 125 -1.87 1.10 14.02
C GLY A 125 -0.86 2.22 14.31
N PRO A 126 -1.27 3.40 14.82
CA PRO A 126 -0.36 4.50 15.14
C PRO A 126 0.67 4.24 16.23
N GLN A 127 0.62 3.11 16.93
CA GLN A 127 1.62 2.71 17.94
C GLN A 127 2.40 1.47 17.52
N PHE A 128 2.16 0.98 16.30
CA PHE A 128 2.73 -0.25 15.81
C PHE A 128 4.17 -0.04 15.36
N ASP A 129 5.08 -0.46 16.22
CA ASP A 129 6.51 -0.52 15.91
C ASP A 129 7.05 -1.84 16.49
N PRO A 130 7.35 -2.85 15.65
CA PRO A 130 7.85 -4.17 16.06
C PRO A 130 9.14 -4.13 16.88
N ASN A 131 9.94 -3.07 16.73
CA ASN A 131 11.20 -2.88 17.44
C ASN A 131 11.02 -2.12 18.76
N SER A 132 9.94 -1.34 18.87
CA SER A 132 9.53 -0.71 20.11
C SER A 132 9.01 -1.74 21.12
N ARG A 133 9.25 -1.49 22.42
CA ARG A 133 8.73 -2.32 23.52
C ARG A 133 7.31 -1.90 23.94
N ASN A 134 6.44 -1.64 22.97
CA ASN A 134 5.05 -1.26 23.19
C ASN A 134 4.16 -2.48 23.48
N TRP A 135 4.41 -3.14 24.62
CA TRP A 135 3.76 -4.39 25.02
C TRP A 135 2.24 -4.30 25.06
N ASN A 136 1.71 -3.16 25.49
CA ASN A 136 0.27 -2.96 25.66
C ASN A 136 -0.46 -2.93 24.30
N SER A 137 0.10 -2.20 23.33
CA SER A 137 -0.43 -2.11 21.96
C SER A 137 -0.38 -3.49 21.27
N PHE A 138 0.68 -4.27 21.50
CA PHE A 138 0.81 -5.63 20.97
C PHE A 138 -0.18 -6.62 21.60
N GLN A 139 -0.43 -6.48 22.90
CA GLN A 139 -1.46 -7.26 23.58
C GLN A 139 -2.85 -6.94 23.00
N GLN A 140 -3.17 -5.65 22.83
CA GLN A 140 -4.43 -5.22 22.23
C GLN A 140 -4.60 -5.76 20.81
N LEU A 141 -3.55 -5.68 19.98
CA LEU A 141 -3.56 -6.24 18.63
C LEU A 141 -3.89 -7.74 18.64
N SER A 142 -3.25 -8.50 19.52
CA SER A 142 -3.47 -9.94 19.66
C SER A 142 -4.92 -10.26 20.06
N LEU A 143 -5.50 -9.48 20.98
CA LEU A 143 -6.89 -9.64 21.39
C LEU A 143 -7.88 -9.27 20.27
N ILE A 144 -7.59 -8.23 19.48
CA ILE A 144 -8.39 -7.84 18.32
C ILE A 144 -8.36 -8.95 17.26
N LEU A 145 -7.17 -9.51 16.96
CA LEU A 145 -7.04 -10.62 16.03
C LEU A 145 -7.78 -11.86 16.52
N MET A 146 -7.69 -12.18 17.82
CA MET A 146 -8.49 -13.24 18.45
C MET A 146 -9.99 -13.01 18.27
N ALA A 147 -10.49 -11.80 18.56
CA ALA A 147 -11.89 -11.46 18.42
C ALA A 147 -12.39 -11.66 16.99
N SER A 148 -11.60 -11.24 16.00
CA SER A 148 -11.88 -11.48 14.57
C SER A 148 -12.10 -12.97 14.26
N ARG A 149 -11.25 -13.85 14.81
CA ARG A 149 -11.36 -15.31 14.56
C ARG A 149 -12.58 -15.90 15.23
N PHE A 150 -13.01 -15.40 16.39
CA PHE A 150 -14.26 -15.84 17.01
C PHE A 150 -15.49 -15.43 16.22
N VAL A 151 -15.50 -14.23 15.63
CA VAL A 151 -16.59 -13.80 14.74
C VAL A 151 -16.67 -14.72 13.52
N LEU A 152 -15.53 -14.98 12.86
CA LEU A 152 -15.46 -15.92 11.74
C LEU A 152 -15.88 -17.34 12.15
N LEU A 153 -15.41 -17.82 13.30
CA LEU A 153 -15.78 -19.15 13.81
C LEU A 153 -17.30 -19.28 14.00
N ALA A 154 -17.95 -18.23 14.50
CA ALA A 154 -19.41 -18.19 14.66
C ALA A 154 -20.13 -18.18 13.30
N GLN A 155 -19.64 -17.40 12.34
CA GLN A 155 -20.12 -17.36 10.95
C GLN A 155 -20.03 -18.73 10.25
N TYR A 156 -18.84 -19.36 10.24
CA TYR A 156 -18.68 -20.71 9.70
C TYR A 156 -19.50 -21.76 10.46
N GLY A 157 -19.63 -21.63 11.78
CA GLY A 157 -20.48 -22.48 12.60
C GLY A 157 -21.95 -22.38 12.22
N PHE A 158 -22.42 -21.17 11.94
CA PHE A 158 -23.76 -20.92 11.43
C PHE A 158 -23.98 -21.61 10.08
N THR A 159 -23.08 -21.44 9.12
CA THR A 159 -23.12 -22.15 7.82
C THR A 159 -23.11 -23.68 8.00
N LEU A 160 -22.34 -24.19 8.97
CA LEU A 160 -22.26 -25.62 9.24
C LEU A 160 -23.57 -26.19 9.78
N VAL A 161 -24.34 -25.44 10.58
CA VAL A 161 -25.65 -25.89 11.09
C VAL A 161 -26.63 -26.16 9.94
N PHE A 162 -26.71 -25.25 8.96
CA PHE A 162 -27.58 -25.42 7.79
C PHE A 162 -27.11 -26.54 6.85
N THR A 163 -25.80 -26.66 6.69
CA THR A 163 -25.21 -27.67 5.81
C THR A 163 -24.98 -29.00 6.52
N TRP A 164 -25.34 -29.12 7.81
CA TRP A 164 -25.10 -30.31 8.62
C TRP A 164 -25.70 -31.55 7.98
N LYS A 165 -26.80 -31.44 7.23
CA LYS A 165 -27.42 -32.58 6.55
C LYS A 165 -26.50 -33.24 5.51
N TYR A 166 -25.55 -32.49 4.93
CA TYR A 166 -24.72 -32.93 3.81
C TYR A 166 -23.35 -33.42 4.27
N LYS A 167 -23.07 -34.72 4.10
CA LYS A 167 -21.83 -35.33 4.63
C LYS A 167 -20.55 -34.76 3.99
N LYS A 168 -20.62 -34.29 2.73
CA LYS A 168 -19.47 -33.79 1.98
C LYS A 168 -19.01 -32.39 2.40
N THR A 169 -19.87 -31.57 3.02
CA THR A 169 -19.53 -30.20 3.50
C THR A 169 -19.03 -30.18 4.95
N ARG A 170 -19.39 -31.17 5.77
CA ARG A 170 -19.02 -31.21 7.20
C ARG A 170 -17.51 -31.17 7.42
N VAL A 171 -16.78 -32.02 6.71
CA VAL A 171 -15.32 -32.13 6.87
C VAL A 171 -14.59 -30.85 6.48
N PRO A 172 -14.78 -30.27 5.28
CA PRO A 172 -14.07 -29.04 4.91
C PRO A 172 -14.40 -27.86 5.83
N LEU A 173 -15.68 -27.65 6.19
CA LEU A 173 -16.05 -26.57 7.12
C LEU A 173 -15.49 -26.80 8.52
N ALA A 174 -15.51 -28.04 9.03
CA ALA A 174 -14.94 -28.35 10.35
C ALA A 174 -13.42 -28.15 10.40
N ILE A 175 -12.69 -28.43 9.32
CA ILE A 175 -11.24 -28.15 9.24
C ILE A 175 -10.98 -26.65 9.32
N VAL A 176 -11.71 -25.83 8.56
CA VAL A 176 -11.57 -24.36 8.59
C VAL A 176 -11.92 -23.82 9.98
N MET A 177 -13.04 -24.25 10.57
CA MET A 177 -13.43 -23.88 11.93
C MET A 177 -12.38 -24.28 12.97
N ALA A 178 -11.83 -25.50 12.89
CA ALA A 178 -10.77 -25.94 13.78
C ALA A 178 -9.52 -25.06 13.64
N SER A 179 -9.14 -24.68 12.42
CA SER A 179 -8.01 -23.79 12.18
C SER A 179 -8.23 -22.39 12.78
N LEU A 180 -9.42 -21.81 12.62
CA LEU A 180 -9.79 -20.51 13.21
C LEU A 180 -9.79 -20.57 14.75
N PHE A 181 -10.29 -21.66 15.32
CA PHE A 181 -10.27 -21.84 16.78
C PHE A 181 -8.84 -21.98 17.33
N ILE A 182 -7.98 -22.77 16.67
CA ILE A 182 -6.57 -22.89 17.02
C ILE A 182 -5.87 -21.53 16.92
N ALA A 183 -6.12 -20.78 15.85
CA ALA A 183 -5.57 -19.44 15.67
C ALA A 183 -6.03 -18.48 16.77
N ALA A 184 -7.33 -18.48 17.13
CA ALA A 184 -7.84 -17.67 18.24
C ALA A 184 -7.12 -18.00 19.57
N VAL A 185 -6.90 -19.28 19.86
CA VAL A 185 -6.15 -19.71 21.06
C VAL A 185 -4.69 -19.27 21.00
N ILE A 186 -4.04 -19.34 19.83
CA ILE A 186 -2.67 -18.86 19.66
C ILE A 186 -2.59 -17.34 19.87
N TYR A 187 -3.51 -16.55 19.29
CA TYR A 187 -3.57 -15.11 19.51
C TYR A 187 -3.81 -14.74 20.98
N LEU A 188 -4.65 -15.50 21.68
CA LEU A 188 -4.82 -15.36 23.12
C LEU A 188 -3.52 -15.66 23.88
N GLY A 189 -2.80 -16.72 23.49
CA GLY A 189 -1.48 -17.04 24.03
C GLY A 189 -0.46 -15.94 23.80
N LEU A 190 -0.43 -15.36 22.60
CA LEU A 190 0.41 -14.21 22.26
C LEU A 190 0.08 -12.99 23.12
N SER A 191 -1.21 -12.70 23.33
CA SER A 191 -1.66 -11.64 24.25
C SER A 191 -1.07 -11.82 25.66
N PHE A 192 -1.08 -13.04 26.22
CA PHE A 192 -0.47 -13.30 27.52
C PHE A 192 1.06 -13.19 27.51
N ALA A 193 1.70 -13.61 26.41
CA ALA A 193 3.15 -13.47 26.24
C ALA A 193 3.60 -12.00 26.25
N PHE A 194 2.86 -11.13 25.57
CA PHE A 194 3.11 -9.68 25.59
C PHE A 194 2.78 -9.06 26.94
N SER A 195 1.72 -9.49 27.62
CA SER A 195 1.39 -9.03 28.98
C SER A 195 2.45 -9.39 30.02
N THR A 196 3.24 -10.43 29.77
CA THR A 196 4.33 -10.87 30.68
C THR A 196 5.68 -10.29 30.26
N GLU A 197 5.72 -9.46 29.20
CA GLU A 197 6.92 -8.81 28.64
C GLU A 197 8.07 -9.79 28.34
N ASN A 198 7.72 -11.05 28.06
CA ASN A 198 8.67 -12.16 28.18
C ASN A 198 9.54 -12.33 26.93
N THR A 199 8.98 -12.10 25.74
CA THR A 199 9.68 -12.32 24.46
C THR A 199 9.22 -11.36 23.37
N ILE A 200 10.12 -10.51 22.88
CA ILE A 200 9.82 -9.58 21.77
C ILE A 200 9.52 -10.33 20.47
N GLN A 201 10.22 -11.44 20.20
CA GLN A 201 10.07 -12.26 18.99
C GLN A 201 8.68 -12.93 18.85
N ALA A 202 7.82 -12.86 19.87
CA ALA A 202 6.46 -13.39 19.80
C ALA A 202 5.61 -12.74 18.70
N TYR A 203 5.92 -11.50 18.27
CA TYR A 203 5.19 -10.82 17.20
C TYR A 203 5.21 -11.58 15.87
N ILE A 204 6.27 -12.38 15.61
CA ILE A 204 6.39 -13.22 14.41
C ILE A 204 5.22 -14.21 14.30
N GLY A 205 4.65 -14.61 15.45
CA GLY A 205 3.49 -15.48 15.53
C GLY A 205 2.27 -14.92 14.79
N TRP A 206 2.07 -13.60 14.76
CA TRP A 206 0.93 -13.00 14.04
C TRP A 206 0.97 -13.30 12.55
N TYR A 207 2.15 -13.20 11.95
CA TYR A 207 2.35 -13.42 10.52
C TYR A 207 2.24 -14.89 10.15
N ILE A 208 2.91 -15.76 10.93
CA ILE A 208 2.88 -17.21 10.69
C ILE A 208 1.43 -17.72 10.77
N VAL A 209 0.70 -17.34 11.82
CA VAL A 209 -0.70 -17.77 11.99
C VAL A 209 -1.56 -17.25 10.82
N SER A 210 -1.49 -15.96 10.49
CA SER A 210 -2.30 -15.36 9.42
C SER A 210 -2.08 -16.03 8.05
N VAL A 211 -0.81 -16.29 7.68
CA VAL A 211 -0.46 -16.96 6.42
C VAL A 211 -0.93 -18.42 6.44
N CYS A 212 -0.75 -19.12 7.57
CA CYS A 212 -1.19 -20.51 7.71
C CYS A 212 -2.72 -20.63 7.60
N GLU A 213 -3.48 -19.72 8.22
CA GLU A 213 -4.94 -19.72 8.16
C GLU A 213 -5.43 -19.55 6.71
N VAL A 214 -4.89 -18.58 5.96
CA VAL A 214 -5.27 -18.38 4.55
C VAL A 214 -4.84 -19.58 3.70
N GLY A 215 -3.64 -20.10 3.92
CA GLY A 215 -3.13 -21.29 3.24
C GLY A 215 -4.02 -22.52 3.46
N ILE A 216 -4.49 -22.75 4.70
CA ILE A 216 -5.43 -23.83 5.02
C ILE A 216 -6.76 -23.60 4.30
N ASN A 217 -7.28 -22.36 4.32
CA ASN A 217 -8.55 -22.04 3.68
C ASN A 217 -8.50 -22.28 2.16
N ILE A 218 -7.42 -21.85 1.51
CA ILE A 218 -7.16 -22.10 0.09
C ILE A 218 -6.98 -23.60 -0.19
N ALA A 219 -6.19 -24.32 0.62
CA ALA A 219 -5.97 -25.75 0.44
C ALA A 219 -7.27 -26.57 0.58
N VAL A 220 -8.16 -26.18 1.51
CA VAL A 220 -9.48 -26.78 1.65
C VAL A 220 -10.34 -26.51 0.42
N ALA A 221 -10.37 -25.28 -0.08
CA ALA A 221 -11.11 -24.94 -1.29
C ALA A 221 -10.58 -25.68 -2.54
N GLY A 222 -9.27 -25.92 -2.63
CA GLY A 222 -8.68 -26.69 -3.74
C GLY A 222 -9.01 -28.18 -3.70
N LYS A 223 -9.06 -28.78 -2.51
CA LYS A 223 -9.32 -30.22 -2.33
C LYS A 223 -10.81 -30.58 -2.37
N TRP A 224 -11.68 -29.72 -1.85
CA TRP A 224 -13.13 -29.95 -1.83
C TRP A 224 -13.83 -28.99 -2.77
N GLN A 225 -14.17 -29.49 -3.97
CA GLN A 225 -14.84 -28.72 -5.03
C GLN A 225 -16.16 -28.07 -4.58
N ILE A 226 -16.83 -28.64 -3.56
CA ILE A 226 -18.09 -28.10 -3.04
C ILE A 226 -17.93 -26.80 -2.22
N VAL A 227 -16.70 -26.50 -1.79
CA VAL A 227 -16.32 -25.27 -1.07
C VAL A 227 -15.32 -24.46 -1.92
N SER A 228 -15.26 -24.76 -3.22
CA SER A 228 -14.39 -24.07 -4.16
C SER A 228 -14.80 -22.60 -4.32
N PHE A 229 -13.88 -21.80 -4.87
CA PHE A 229 -14.14 -20.42 -5.27
C PHE A 229 -14.63 -20.31 -6.72
N ASP A 230 -14.86 -21.46 -7.38
CA ASP A 230 -15.48 -21.50 -8.71
C ASP A 230 -16.86 -20.84 -8.65
N ASP A 231 -17.17 -20.03 -9.65
CA ASP A 231 -18.42 -19.27 -9.77
C ASP A 231 -18.66 -18.18 -8.71
N THR A 232 -17.62 -17.76 -8.01
CA THR A 232 -17.70 -16.68 -7.00
C THR A 232 -17.17 -15.34 -7.50
N HIS A 233 -17.63 -14.23 -6.89
CA HIS A 233 -17.16 -12.87 -7.18
C HIS A 233 -15.80 -12.51 -6.54
N LEU A 234 -14.95 -13.50 -6.24
CA LEU A 234 -13.62 -13.28 -5.62
C LEU A 234 -12.73 -12.36 -6.48
N VAL A 235 -12.78 -12.53 -7.80
CA VAL A 235 -12.01 -11.71 -8.77
C VAL A 235 -12.46 -10.25 -8.67
N GLU A 236 -13.77 -10.01 -8.58
CA GLU A 236 -14.33 -8.67 -8.42
C GLU A 236 -13.88 -8.03 -7.10
N ARG A 237 -13.88 -8.78 -5.98
CA ARG A 237 -13.42 -8.29 -4.68
C ARG A 237 -11.95 -7.89 -4.67
N MET A 238 -11.08 -8.73 -5.24
CA MET A 238 -9.64 -8.43 -5.34
C MET A 238 -9.39 -7.20 -6.21
N THR A 239 -10.06 -7.12 -7.36
CA THR A 239 -9.93 -5.99 -8.29
C THR A 239 -10.51 -4.70 -7.70
N SER A 240 -11.60 -4.80 -6.94
CA SER A 240 -12.18 -3.66 -6.20
C SER A 240 -11.24 -3.15 -5.12
N LEU A 241 -10.58 -4.05 -4.38
CA LEU A 241 -9.56 -3.65 -3.40
C LEU A 241 -8.37 -2.95 -4.09
N THR A 242 -7.94 -3.40 -5.28
CA THR A 242 -6.93 -2.69 -6.07
C THR A 242 -7.35 -1.27 -6.42
N LEU A 243 -8.61 -1.08 -6.82
CA LEU A 243 -9.14 0.25 -7.12
C LEU A 243 -9.12 1.16 -5.89
N ILE A 244 -9.48 0.61 -4.73
CA ILE A 244 -9.47 1.34 -3.46
C ILE A 244 -8.04 1.72 -3.05
N VAL A 245 -7.06 0.82 -3.22
CA VAL A 245 -5.65 1.11 -2.98
C VAL A 245 -5.12 2.22 -3.89
N LEU A 246 -5.49 2.22 -5.17
CA LEU A 246 -5.16 3.31 -6.09
C LEU A 246 -5.82 4.63 -5.65
N GLY A 247 -7.06 4.57 -5.18
CA GLY A 247 -7.77 5.71 -4.59
C GLY A 247 -7.04 6.31 -3.39
N GLU A 248 -6.47 5.47 -2.52
CA GLU A 248 -5.64 5.94 -1.41
C GLU A 248 -4.39 6.67 -1.87
N GLY A 249 -3.74 6.20 -2.95
CA GLY A 249 -2.63 6.92 -3.57
C GLY A 249 -3.02 8.34 -4.00
N VAL A 250 -4.23 8.52 -4.54
CA VAL A 250 -4.74 9.86 -4.91
C VAL A 250 -5.01 10.72 -3.67
N ILE A 251 -5.60 10.15 -2.61
CA ILE A 251 -5.84 10.87 -1.34
C ILE A 251 -4.51 11.34 -0.76
N GLY A 252 -3.51 10.45 -0.67
CA GLY A 252 -2.16 10.77 -0.22
C GLY A 252 -1.53 11.91 -1.04
N LEU A 253 -1.61 11.84 -2.37
CA LEU A 253 -1.10 12.89 -3.25
C LEU A 253 -1.76 14.25 -2.97
N THR A 254 -3.08 14.29 -2.83
CA THR A 254 -3.79 15.55 -2.49
C THR A 254 -3.39 16.09 -1.12
N GLY A 255 -3.16 15.20 -0.14
CA GLY A 255 -2.63 15.58 1.17
C GLY A 255 -1.24 16.21 1.08
N ARG A 256 -0.35 15.66 0.25
CA ARG A 256 1.01 16.21 0.04
C ARG A 256 0.99 17.54 -0.70
N ILE A 257 0.08 17.73 -1.67
CA ILE A 257 -0.11 19.03 -2.34
C ILE A 257 -0.62 20.09 -1.36
N ALA A 258 -1.58 19.73 -0.50
CA ALA A 258 -2.08 20.64 0.54
C ALA A 258 -0.99 20.99 1.57
N LEU A 259 -0.10 20.05 1.88
CA LEU A 259 1.08 20.30 2.72
C LEU A 259 2.03 21.30 2.05
N ILE A 260 2.34 21.14 0.77
CA ILE A 260 3.17 22.09 0.01
C ILE A 260 2.53 23.49 0.02
N GLU A 261 1.23 23.59 -0.28
CA GLU A 261 0.50 24.86 -0.31
C GLU A 261 0.49 25.59 1.05
N LYS A 262 0.52 24.84 2.16
CA LYS A 262 0.59 25.39 3.52
C LYS A 262 1.88 26.20 3.74
N TYR A 263 3.00 25.78 3.15
CA TYR A 263 4.30 26.41 3.34
C TYR A 263 4.65 27.36 2.19
N ASP A 264 4.43 26.98 0.92
CA ASP A 264 4.74 27.82 -0.23
C ASP A 264 3.72 27.64 -1.37
N PHE A 265 3.10 28.73 -1.80
CA PHE A 265 2.14 28.74 -2.92
C PHE A 265 2.85 28.72 -4.29
N SER A 266 4.16 28.91 -4.35
CA SER A 266 4.90 29.08 -5.60
C SER A 266 5.37 27.76 -6.22
N PHE A 267 4.47 27.12 -6.98
CA PHE A 267 4.83 25.96 -7.79
C PHE A 267 5.72 26.36 -8.98
N THR A 268 6.90 25.74 -9.07
CA THR A 268 7.74 25.84 -10.28
C THR A 268 7.18 24.98 -11.41
N SER A 269 7.64 25.22 -12.64
CA SER A 269 7.28 24.36 -13.79
C SER A 269 7.70 22.90 -13.58
N ALA A 270 8.82 22.67 -12.89
CA ALA A 270 9.30 21.34 -12.51
C ALA A 270 8.36 20.66 -11.50
N GLY A 271 7.97 21.38 -10.44
CA GLY A 271 7.00 20.88 -9.45
C GLY A 271 5.62 20.56 -10.04
N ILE A 272 5.12 21.38 -10.98
CA ILE A 272 3.88 21.05 -11.71
C ILE A 272 4.08 19.77 -12.54
N GLY A 273 5.24 19.64 -13.20
CA GLY A 273 5.58 18.46 -13.99
C GLY A 273 5.61 17.17 -13.16
N THR A 274 6.13 17.22 -11.92
CA THR A 274 6.13 16.04 -11.03
C THR A 274 4.72 15.69 -10.55
N ILE A 275 3.89 16.66 -10.17
CA ILE A 275 2.49 16.42 -9.79
C ILE A 275 1.69 15.78 -10.94
N VAL A 276 1.83 16.31 -12.16
CA VAL A 276 1.19 15.74 -13.36
C VAL A 276 1.70 14.32 -13.61
N SER A 277 3.00 14.09 -13.44
CA SER A 277 3.59 12.75 -13.60
C SER A 277 3.06 11.76 -12.57
N SER A 278 2.88 12.17 -11.31
CA SER A 278 2.26 11.35 -10.26
C SER A 278 0.84 10.90 -10.65
N LEU A 279 0.01 11.84 -11.09
CA LEU A 279 -1.35 11.53 -11.56
C LEU A 279 -1.35 10.58 -12.76
N LEU A 280 -0.43 10.80 -13.72
CA LEU A 280 -0.28 9.93 -14.88
C LEU A 280 0.20 8.52 -14.49
N ILE A 281 1.12 8.38 -13.53
CA ILE A 281 1.56 7.06 -13.04
C ILE A 281 0.36 6.30 -12.47
N ILE A 282 -0.42 6.92 -11.57
CA ILE A 282 -1.60 6.28 -10.95
C ILE A 282 -2.59 5.85 -12.03
N TYR A 283 -2.90 6.74 -12.99
CA TYR A 283 -3.80 6.46 -14.09
C TYR A 283 -3.29 5.36 -15.03
N LEU A 284 -2.00 5.35 -15.37
CA LEU A 284 -1.41 4.33 -16.24
C LEU A 284 -1.35 2.97 -15.55
N VAL A 285 -1.04 2.91 -14.26
CA VAL A 285 -1.11 1.66 -13.48
C VAL A 285 -2.55 1.14 -13.44
N TYR A 286 -3.53 2.01 -13.21
CA TYR A 286 -4.95 1.67 -13.33
C TYR A 286 -5.26 1.05 -14.70
N GLN A 287 -4.90 1.75 -15.79
CA GLN A 287 -5.17 1.31 -17.14
C GLN A 287 -4.52 -0.06 -17.44
N LEU A 288 -3.24 -0.21 -17.09
CA LEU A 288 -2.48 -1.46 -17.29
C LEU A 288 -3.08 -2.64 -16.51
N TYR A 289 -3.56 -2.40 -15.29
CA TYR A 289 -4.16 -3.46 -14.47
C TYR A 289 -5.53 -3.88 -15.01
N PHE A 290 -6.45 -2.93 -15.20
CA PHE A 290 -7.83 -3.22 -15.58
C PHE A 290 -8.00 -3.66 -17.04
N ASP A 291 -7.17 -3.19 -17.98
CA ASP A 291 -7.24 -3.64 -19.38
C ASP A 291 -6.83 -5.11 -19.54
N ASN A 292 -5.95 -5.61 -18.66
CA ASN A 292 -5.41 -6.95 -18.78
C ASN A 292 -6.17 -8.00 -17.95
N ILE A 293 -6.88 -7.60 -16.90
CA ILE A 293 -7.63 -8.54 -16.05
C ILE A 293 -8.97 -8.88 -16.66
N GLN A 294 -9.26 -10.18 -16.66
CA GLN A 294 -10.52 -10.73 -17.14
C GLN A 294 -11.38 -11.09 -15.94
N MET A 295 -12.61 -10.60 -15.95
CA MET A 295 -13.64 -10.97 -14.97
C MET A 295 -14.28 -12.32 -15.30
N GLU A 296 -13.98 -12.89 -16.47
CA GLU A 296 -14.43 -14.22 -16.86
C GLU A 296 -13.81 -15.28 -15.95
N GLN A 297 -14.61 -16.29 -15.63
CA GLN A 297 -14.23 -17.35 -14.72
C GLN A 297 -13.12 -18.20 -15.31
N PHE A 298 -12.19 -18.61 -14.45
CA PHE A 298 -11.12 -19.52 -14.82
C PHE A 298 -10.83 -20.51 -13.71
N GLY A 299 -10.28 -21.68 -14.07
CA GLY A 299 -10.31 -22.85 -13.18
C GLY A 299 -9.82 -22.62 -11.75
N ALA A 300 -10.50 -23.25 -10.79
CA ALA A 300 -10.31 -23.21 -9.34
C ALA A 300 -8.89 -22.95 -8.84
N VAL A 301 -7.94 -23.79 -9.26
CA VAL A 301 -6.54 -23.74 -8.78
C VAL A 301 -5.85 -22.47 -9.25
N ARG A 302 -6.14 -22.04 -10.48
CA ARG A 302 -5.56 -20.82 -11.05
C ARG A 302 -6.13 -19.59 -10.37
N GLN A 303 -7.43 -19.59 -10.06
CA GLN A 303 -8.10 -18.51 -9.30
C GLN A 303 -7.56 -18.40 -7.87
N GLN A 304 -7.28 -19.52 -7.21
CA GLN A 304 -6.67 -19.54 -5.88
C GLN A 304 -5.25 -18.99 -5.86
N ILE A 305 -4.40 -19.41 -6.80
CA ILE A 305 -3.03 -18.88 -6.94
C ILE A 305 -3.08 -17.39 -7.28
N TRP A 306 -3.98 -17.00 -8.18
CA TRP A 306 -4.21 -15.60 -8.55
C TRP A 306 -4.61 -14.77 -7.33
N ALA A 307 -5.55 -15.24 -6.52
CA ALA A 307 -5.98 -14.55 -5.29
C ALA A 307 -4.85 -14.43 -4.25
N PHE A 308 -4.01 -15.45 -4.09
CA PHE A 308 -2.87 -15.39 -3.18
C PHE A 308 -1.79 -14.42 -3.67
N LEU A 309 -1.51 -14.38 -4.97
CA LEU A 309 -0.54 -13.46 -5.57
C LEU A 309 -1.00 -11.99 -5.57
N HIS A 310 -2.27 -11.71 -5.27
CA HIS A 310 -2.72 -10.32 -5.04
C HIS A 310 -2.11 -9.72 -3.78
N PHE A 311 -1.72 -10.52 -2.78
CA PHE A 311 -1.07 -10.00 -1.58
C PHE A 311 0.24 -9.26 -1.89
N PRO A 312 1.27 -9.91 -2.47
CA PRO A 312 2.52 -9.21 -2.79
C PRO A 312 2.32 -8.10 -3.83
N PHE A 313 1.34 -8.25 -4.73
CA PHE A 313 0.97 -7.20 -5.67
C PHE A 313 0.40 -5.95 -4.97
N HIS A 314 -0.58 -6.10 -4.08
CA HIS A 314 -1.14 -4.97 -3.32
C HIS A 314 -0.11 -4.34 -2.38
N MET A 315 0.77 -5.13 -1.76
CA MET A 315 1.88 -4.61 -0.97
C MET A 315 2.77 -3.67 -1.79
N ALA A 316 3.24 -4.15 -2.95
CA ALA A 316 4.06 -3.35 -3.85
C ALA A 316 3.30 -2.14 -4.40
N LEU A 317 2.01 -2.27 -4.67
CA LEU A 317 1.17 -1.18 -5.16
C LEU A 317 1.02 -0.06 -4.13
N VAL A 318 0.75 -0.40 -2.87
CA VAL A 318 0.65 0.58 -1.78
C VAL A 318 1.99 1.29 -1.58
N LEU A 319 3.10 0.55 -1.52
CA LEU A 319 4.43 1.15 -1.39
C LEU A 319 4.80 2.02 -2.60
N LEU A 320 4.37 1.64 -3.82
CA LEU A 320 4.52 2.49 -4.99
C LEU A 320 3.74 3.81 -4.82
N MET A 321 2.49 3.75 -4.36
CA MET A 321 1.69 4.95 -4.11
C MET A 321 2.37 5.87 -3.09
N GLU A 322 2.91 5.31 -2.01
CA GLU A 322 3.62 6.09 -1.00
C GLU A 322 4.93 6.67 -1.53
N GLY A 323 5.70 5.90 -2.31
CA GLY A 323 6.89 6.41 -2.98
C GLY A 323 6.60 7.57 -3.94
N ILE A 324 5.49 7.52 -4.69
CA ILE A 324 5.05 8.64 -5.55
C ILE A 324 4.81 9.90 -4.69
N ASN A 325 4.11 9.76 -3.57
CA ASN A 325 3.80 10.87 -2.66
C ASN A 325 5.07 11.50 -2.10
N GLN A 326 6.03 10.69 -1.66
CA GLN A 326 7.29 11.17 -1.10
C GLN A 326 8.17 11.84 -2.16
N PHE A 327 8.18 11.36 -3.41
CA PHE A 327 8.93 12.04 -4.48
C PHE A 327 8.36 13.40 -4.86
N VAL A 328 7.06 13.62 -4.70
CA VAL A 328 6.45 14.95 -4.90
C VAL A 328 6.95 15.93 -3.84
N ILE A 329 6.97 15.51 -2.57
CA ILE A 329 7.51 16.31 -1.47
C ILE A 329 9.01 16.55 -1.67
N TRP A 330 9.77 15.50 -1.96
CA TRP A 330 11.21 15.58 -2.20
C TRP A 330 11.58 16.59 -3.28
N ARG A 331 10.85 16.59 -4.41
CA ARG A 331 11.05 17.60 -5.47
C ARG A 331 10.90 19.03 -4.93
N HIS A 332 9.86 19.25 -4.12
CA HIS A 332 9.62 20.56 -3.53
C HIS A 332 10.71 20.93 -2.51
N ILE A 333 11.16 19.99 -1.68
CA ILE A 333 12.30 20.17 -0.77
C ILE A 333 13.55 20.59 -1.56
N ILE A 334 13.91 19.87 -2.63
CA ILE A 334 15.08 20.22 -3.45
C ILE A 334 14.92 21.62 -4.06
N GLU A 335 13.72 22.04 -4.45
CA GLU A 335 13.48 23.41 -4.92
C GLU A 335 13.64 24.45 -3.81
N ALA A 336 13.15 24.17 -2.61
CA ALA A 336 13.34 25.02 -1.44
C ALA A 336 14.83 25.14 -1.09
N LEU A 337 15.54 24.03 -0.99
CA LEU A 337 16.98 24.01 -0.73
C LEU A 337 17.77 24.78 -1.79
N ASN A 338 17.46 24.62 -3.09
CA ASN A 338 18.11 25.39 -4.15
C ASN A 338 17.82 26.89 -4.07
N ARG A 339 16.64 27.30 -3.57
CA ARG A 339 16.32 28.72 -3.37
C ARG A 339 17.07 29.30 -2.17
N ILE A 340 17.21 28.51 -1.10
CA ILE A 340 17.87 28.89 0.16
C ILE A 340 19.38 28.97 -0.04
N PHE A 341 19.99 27.90 -0.57
CA PHE A 341 21.44 27.74 -0.68
C PHE A 341 22.02 28.15 -2.03
N GLY A 342 21.24 28.14 -3.11
CA GLY A 342 21.72 28.50 -4.44
C GLY A 342 22.35 29.90 -4.55
N PRO A 343 21.85 30.95 -3.86
CA PRO A 343 22.54 32.24 -3.81
C PRO A 343 23.93 32.13 -3.16
N ILE A 344 24.06 31.35 -2.09
CA ILE A 344 25.33 31.14 -1.37
C ILE A 344 26.31 30.36 -2.25
N ASP A 345 25.85 29.28 -2.89
CA ASP A 345 26.65 28.46 -3.81
C ASP A 345 27.09 29.22 -5.07
N SER A 346 26.38 30.29 -5.43
CA SER A 346 26.73 31.13 -6.59
C SER A 346 27.84 32.15 -6.31
N LEU A 347 28.26 32.30 -5.04
CA LEU A 347 29.36 33.18 -4.68
C LEU A 347 30.69 32.63 -5.22
N PRO A 348 31.54 33.46 -5.84
CA PRO A 348 32.83 33.00 -6.33
C PRO A 348 33.76 32.65 -5.16
N ASP A 349 34.41 31.48 -5.23
CA ASP A 349 35.40 31.04 -4.23
C ASP A 349 36.51 32.09 -4.02
N ASP A 350 36.94 32.73 -5.11
CA ASP A 350 37.94 33.79 -5.12
C ASP A 350 37.29 35.19 -5.07
N GLY A 351 37.53 35.92 -3.99
CA GLY A 351 37.17 37.34 -3.87
C GLY A 351 35.86 37.65 -3.13
N THR A 352 35.15 36.63 -2.63
CA THR A 352 34.01 36.82 -1.74
C THR A 352 34.47 37.39 -0.40
N THR A 353 33.91 38.53 -0.01
CA THR A 353 34.20 39.12 1.31
C THR A 353 33.32 38.48 2.39
N VAL A 354 33.85 38.39 3.62
CA VAL A 354 33.11 37.87 4.79
C VAL A 354 31.78 38.60 4.99
N SER A 355 31.76 39.91 4.75
CA SER A 355 30.52 40.71 4.85
C SER A 355 29.49 40.37 3.77
N GLN A 356 29.92 40.03 2.55
CA GLN A 356 29.00 39.60 1.49
C GLN A 356 28.38 38.24 1.81
N TYR A 357 29.21 37.28 2.24
CA TYR A 357 28.73 35.97 2.67
C TYR A 357 27.75 36.08 3.84
N PHE A 358 28.11 36.84 4.88
CA PHE A 358 27.24 37.08 6.04
C PHE A 358 25.90 37.71 5.65
N ASN A 359 25.91 38.78 4.83
CA ASN A 359 24.67 39.45 4.45
C ASN A 359 23.72 38.51 3.70
N LEU A 360 24.28 37.63 2.85
CA LEU A 360 23.48 36.67 2.10
C LEU A 360 22.94 35.56 3.00
N LEU A 361 23.77 34.99 3.87
CA LEU A 361 23.34 33.98 4.84
C LEU A 361 22.27 34.55 5.79
N ASN A 362 22.44 35.79 6.25
CA ASN A 362 21.49 36.47 7.11
C ASN A 362 20.15 36.69 6.39
N GLN A 363 20.18 37.14 5.13
CA GLN A 363 18.98 37.29 4.32
C GLN A 363 18.29 35.93 4.11
N THR A 364 19.03 34.92 3.69
CA THR A 364 18.53 33.55 3.50
C THR A 364 17.87 33.01 4.77
N ALA A 365 18.49 33.23 5.93
CA ALA A 365 17.94 32.78 7.20
C ALA A 365 16.60 33.47 7.51
N TYR A 366 16.51 34.79 7.36
CA TYR A 366 15.25 35.50 7.58
C TYR A 366 14.16 35.11 6.58
N ASP A 367 14.50 34.97 5.30
CA ASP A 367 13.54 34.57 4.25
C ASP A 367 13.01 33.14 4.51
N THR A 368 13.88 32.23 4.96
CA THR A 368 13.50 30.86 5.35
C THR A 368 12.61 30.88 6.60
N LEU A 369 13.03 31.60 7.63
CA LEU A 369 12.25 31.71 8.86
C LEU A 369 10.89 32.35 8.59
N GLU A 370 10.76 33.37 7.73
CA GLU A 370 9.44 33.96 7.42
C GLU A 370 8.43 32.92 6.89
N VAL A 371 8.91 31.92 6.14
CA VAL A 371 8.08 30.87 5.53
C VAL A 371 7.77 29.74 6.51
N TYR A 372 8.80 29.19 7.16
CA TYR A 372 8.69 27.95 7.94
C TYR A 372 8.41 28.19 9.43
N TRP A 373 8.96 29.28 10.01
CA TRP A 373 8.82 29.60 11.43
C TRP A 373 7.38 29.77 11.92
N PRO A 374 6.46 30.48 11.23
CA PRO A 374 5.13 30.72 11.78
C PRO A 374 4.31 29.44 11.98
N GLN A 375 4.75 28.34 11.37
CA GLN A 375 4.11 27.03 11.44
C GLN A 375 4.73 26.14 12.53
N ASN A 376 5.95 26.44 12.97
CA ASN A 376 6.74 25.63 13.90
C ASN A 376 7.07 26.45 15.16
N ASN A 377 6.42 26.12 16.29
CA ASN A 377 6.47 26.92 17.53
C ASN A 377 7.76 26.70 18.36
N ASP A 378 8.82 26.11 17.79
CA ASP A 378 10.03 25.76 18.54
C ASP A 378 11.01 26.94 18.70
N THR A 379 10.84 27.70 19.78
CA THR A 379 11.71 28.84 20.14
C THR A 379 13.18 28.50 20.31
N GLY A 380 13.54 27.22 20.50
CA GLY A 380 14.93 26.80 20.66
C GLY A 380 15.76 26.97 19.39
N ILE A 381 15.29 26.38 18.29
CA ILE A 381 16.01 26.35 17.00
C ILE A 381 16.21 27.77 16.45
N VAL A 382 15.19 28.63 16.57
CA VAL A 382 15.32 30.03 16.12
C VAL A 382 16.25 30.84 17.00
N ASP A 383 16.25 30.63 18.31
CA ASP A 383 17.21 31.32 19.19
C ASP A 383 18.65 30.91 18.85
N GLU A 384 18.87 29.64 18.52
CA GLU A 384 20.18 29.11 18.08
C GLU A 384 20.63 29.71 16.74
N ILE A 385 19.74 29.79 15.75
CA ILE A 385 20.02 30.44 14.45
C ILE A 385 20.34 31.92 14.65
N LEU A 386 19.52 32.66 15.40
CA LEU A 386 19.70 34.09 15.61
C LEU A 386 20.98 34.39 16.41
N THR A 387 21.30 33.57 17.42
CA THR A 387 22.54 33.68 18.20
C THR A 387 23.75 33.43 17.32
N SER A 388 23.71 32.39 16.48
CA SER A 388 24.78 32.07 15.54
C SER A 388 24.97 33.15 14.47
N LEU A 389 23.89 33.77 13.99
CA LEU A 389 23.96 34.93 13.09
C LEU A 389 24.57 36.17 13.77
N ASP A 390 24.26 36.44 15.04
CA ASP A 390 24.86 37.57 15.76
C ASP A 390 26.37 37.38 15.97
N ASN A 391 26.83 36.14 16.19
CA ASN A 391 28.26 35.80 16.22
C ASN A 391 28.95 36.05 14.86
N LEU A 392 28.24 35.92 13.73
CA LEU A 392 28.80 36.16 12.40
C LEU A 392 28.82 37.65 12.01
N ASN A 393 28.07 38.50 12.72
CA ASN A 393 27.89 39.90 12.36
C ASN A 393 29.25 40.66 12.36
N PRO A 394 29.67 41.28 11.22
CA PRO A 394 30.92 42.02 11.17
C PRO A 394 31.03 43.16 12.19
N ALA A 395 29.90 43.72 12.63
CA ALA A 395 29.84 44.79 13.63
C ALA A 395 30.09 44.28 15.07
N SER A 396 29.62 43.07 15.42
CA SER A 396 29.95 42.42 16.70
C SER A 396 31.40 41.92 16.69
N ASN A 397 31.88 41.41 15.55
CA ASN A 397 33.24 40.92 15.33
C ASN A 397 34.35 41.98 15.42
N ALA A 398 34.03 43.26 15.18
CA ALA A 398 34.99 44.37 15.31
C ALA A 398 35.54 44.55 16.74
N THR A 399 34.96 43.90 17.75
CA THR A 399 35.44 43.90 19.14
C THR A 399 36.50 42.84 19.45
N GLY A 400 36.85 41.95 18.50
CA GLY A 400 38.00 41.04 18.57
C GLY A 400 37.78 39.71 19.29
N ASN A 401 36.53 39.24 19.41
CA ASN A 401 36.18 38.12 20.29
C ASN A 401 35.92 36.76 19.61
N ILE A 402 35.98 36.66 18.27
CA ILE A 402 35.61 35.43 17.55
C ILE A 402 36.77 35.00 16.66
N SER A 403 37.22 33.76 16.85
CA SER A 403 38.27 33.16 16.02
C SER A 403 37.71 32.80 14.64
N PRO A 404 38.55 32.71 13.59
CA PRO A 404 38.11 32.22 12.28
C PRO A 404 37.39 30.87 12.36
N ASP A 405 37.83 29.97 13.24
CA ASP A 405 37.23 28.65 13.44
C ASP A 405 35.82 28.75 14.01
N MET A 406 35.58 29.64 14.99
CA MET A 406 34.25 29.88 15.56
C MET A 406 33.27 30.52 14.56
N ALA A 407 33.79 31.31 13.61
CA ALA A 407 32.96 31.89 12.55
C ALA A 407 32.55 30.83 11.51
N VAL A 408 33.43 29.86 11.20
CA VAL A 408 33.06 28.73 10.34
C VAL A 408 32.00 27.87 11.03
N GLU A 409 32.21 27.53 12.31
CA GLU A 409 31.26 26.75 13.11
C GLU A 409 29.88 27.41 13.17
N SER A 410 29.81 28.72 13.44
CA SER A 410 28.52 29.45 13.48
C SER A 410 27.82 29.47 12.12
N ALA A 411 28.56 29.54 11.01
CA ALA A 411 27.98 29.49 9.67
C ALA A 411 27.46 28.09 9.33
N GLU A 412 28.20 27.04 9.70
CA GLU A 412 27.78 25.65 9.53
C GLU A 412 26.52 25.35 10.35
N THR A 413 26.43 25.83 11.60
CA THR A 413 25.22 25.70 12.43
C THR A 413 24.00 26.34 11.75
N VAL A 414 24.11 27.58 11.27
CA VAL A 414 22.98 28.25 10.59
C VAL A 414 22.55 27.46 9.35
N VAL A 415 23.50 27.03 8.52
CA VAL A 415 23.20 26.24 7.30
C VAL A 415 22.51 24.92 7.66
N LEU A 416 23.03 24.22 8.66
CA LEU A 416 22.48 22.94 9.11
C LEU A 416 21.08 23.09 9.68
N GLU A 417 20.84 24.06 10.56
CA GLU A 417 19.52 24.26 11.16
C GLU A 417 18.48 24.73 10.13
N LEU A 418 18.87 25.59 9.17
CA LEU A 418 17.98 25.94 8.05
C LEU A 418 17.65 24.71 7.19
N PHE A 419 18.63 23.84 6.95
CA PHE A 419 18.41 22.58 6.22
C PHE A 419 17.43 21.68 6.98
N LYS A 420 17.63 21.47 8.29
CA LYS A 420 16.74 20.66 9.13
C LYS A 420 15.31 21.17 9.14
N ILE A 421 15.10 22.48 9.34
CA ILE A 421 13.77 23.11 9.35
C ILE A 421 13.01 22.75 8.07
N VAL A 422 13.65 22.86 6.90
CA VAL A 422 13.00 22.56 5.62
C VAL A 422 12.62 21.10 5.52
N LEU A 423 13.49 20.17 5.91
CA LEU A 423 13.21 18.74 5.76
C LEU A 423 12.17 18.24 6.77
N GLU A 424 12.30 18.63 8.03
CA GLU A 424 11.43 18.16 9.13
C GLU A 424 10.01 18.69 9.01
N ASP A 425 9.82 19.94 8.56
CA ASP A 425 8.48 20.50 8.32
C ASP A 425 7.70 19.73 7.23
N PHE A 426 8.41 19.03 6.35
CA PHE A 426 7.86 18.16 5.31
C PHE A 426 7.86 16.67 5.68
N GLY A 427 8.26 16.31 6.91
CA GLY A 427 8.21 14.93 7.41
C GLY A 427 9.46 14.09 7.14
N PHE A 428 10.53 14.70 6.65
CA PHE A 428 11.81 14.02 6.44
C PHE A 428 12.67 14.16 7.69
N GLU A 429 12.50 13.25 8.64
CA GLU A 429 13.35 13.14 9.83
C GLU A 429 14.53 12.19 9.58
N ALA A 430 15.71 12.53 10.09
CA ALA A 430 16.88 11.67 9.99
C ALA A 430 16.71 10.36 10.78
N PRO A 431 17.28 9.24 10.31
CA PRO A 431 17.21 7.98 11.02
C PRO A 431 18.14 7.96 12.25
N GLY A 432 17.56 7.86 13.45
CA GLY A 432 18.31 7.68 14.71
C GLY A 432 18.89 8.98 15.29
N ASP A 433 19.76 8.83 16.31
CA ASP A 433 20.33 9.97 17.03
C ASP A 433 21.46 10.63 16.22
N VAL A 434 21.17 11.78 15.62
CA VAL A 434 22.14 12.57 14.82
C VAL A 434 22.94 13.61 15.63
N GLU A 435 22.58 13.84 16.89
CA GLU A 435 23.14 14.89 17.76
C GLU A 435 24.65 14.76 18.07
N GLY A 436 25.30 13.67 17.67
CA GLY A 436 26.74 13.44 17.84
C GLY A 436 27.57 13.47 16.56
N LEU A 437 26.95 13.69 15.40
CA LEU A 437 27.63 13.73 14.10
C LEU A 437 28.11 15.14 13.76
N ASP A 438 29.16 15.22 12.96
CA ASP A 438 29.58 16.47 12.33
C ASP A 438 28.48 16.99 11.38
N PRO A 439 28.45 18.29 11.04
CA PRO A 439 27.38 18.86 10.22
C PRO A 439 27.15 18.13 8.90
N LEU A 440 28.22 17.67 8.25
CA LEU A 440 28.14 16.86 7.02
C LEU A 440 27.56 15.46 7.29
N GLY A 441 27.93 14.82 8.39
CA GLY A 441 27.33 13.55 8.83
C GLY A 441 25.83 13.67 9.12
N GLN A 442 25.40 14.79 9.71
CA GLN A 442 23.97 15.08 9.93
C GLN A 442 23.22 15.24 8.61
N ILE A 443 23.73 16.05 7.67
CA ILE A 443 23.13 16.20 6.33
C ILE A 443 23.06 14.85 5.61
N SER A 444 24.12 14.05 5.68
CA SER A 444 24.16 12.71 5.07
C SER A 444 23.07 11.78 5.61
N ALA A 445 22.73 11.88 6.90
CA ALA A 445 21.68 11.05 7.50
C ALA A 445 20.29 11.33 6.89
N TYR A 446 19.97 12.58 6.55
CA TYR A 446 18.73 12.90 5.84
C TYR A 446 18.73 12.34 4.40
N TYR A 447 19.88 12.31 3.72
CA TYR A 447 20.00 11.66 2.39
C TYR A 447 19.85 10.13 2.45
N GLU A 448 20.07 9.49 3.60
CA GLU A 448 19.76 8.06 3.76
C GLU A 448 18.25 7.79 3.63
N VAL A 449 17.41 8.73 4.08
CA VAL A 449 15.96 8.66 3.87
C VAL A 449 15.65 8.64 2.37
N PHE A 450 16.22 9.57 1.61
CA PHE A 450 16.06 9.58 0.15
C PHE A 450 16.52 8.28 -0.50
N THR A 451 17.68 7.76 -0.08
CA THR A 451 18.25 6.50 -0.58
C THR A 451 17.28 5.33 -0.38
N LEU A 452 16.65 5.26 0.80
CA LEU A 452 15.62 4.27 1.10
C LEU A 452 14.41 4.41 0.17
N VAL A 453 13.88 5.62 0.04
CA VAL A 453 12.71 5.94 -0.79
C VAL A 453 12.94 5.59 -2.24
N PHE A 454 14.08 6.00 -2.77
CA PHE A 454 14.51 5.68 -4.13
C PHE A 454 14.61 4.17 -4.35
N GLY A 455 15.23 3.46 -3.41
CA GLY A 455 15.41 2.02 -3.48
C GLY A 455 14.08 1.25 -3.51
N TYR A 456 13.18 1.50 -2.57
CA TYR A 456 11.91 0.78 -2.53
C TYR A 456 10.96 1.23 -3.64
N PHE A 457 10.97 2.50 -4.06
CA PHE A 457 10.09 3.02 -5.12
C PHE A 457 10.30 2.28 -6.45
N PHE A 458 11.54 2.22 -6.95
CA PHE A 458 11.83 1.54 -8.21
C PHE A 458 11.63 0.02 -8.12
N THR A 459 11.96 -0.56 -6.96
CA THR A 459 11.72 -1.99 -6.70
C THR A 459 10.22 -2.30 -6.72
N CYS A 460 9.39 -1.50 -6.04
CA CYS A 460 7.95 -1.70 -5.98
C CYS A 460 7.27 -1.40 -7.32
N ALA A 461 7.70 -0.35 -8.04
CA ALA A 461 7.23 -0.06 -9.40
C ALA A 461 7.46 -1.23 -10.36
N GLY A 462 8.64 -1.85 -10.31
CA GLY A 462 8.96 -3.03 -11.09
C GLY A 462 8.16 -4.27 -10.67
N ILE A 463 8.00 -4.51 -9.36
CA ILE A 463 7.16 -5.60 -8.84
C ILE A 463 5.70 -5.43 -9.25
N VAL A 464 5.15 -4.21 -9.28
CA VAL A 464 3.79 -3.93 -9.77
C VAL A 464 3.64 -4.36 -11.23
N LEU A 465 4.59 -4.00 -12.10
CA LEU A 465 4.58 -4.42 -13.51
C LEU A 465 4.70 -5.94 -13.69
N ILE A 466 5.60 -6.58 -12.93
CA ILE A 466 5.75 -8.05 -12.90
C ILE A 466 4.45 -8.69 -12.39
N GLY A 467 3.85 -8.12 -11.35
CA GLY A 467 2.59 -8.55 -10.77
C GLY A 467 1.46 -8.48 -11.78
N ILE A 468 1.29 -7.36 -12.48
CA ILE A 468 0.31 -7.21 -13.57
C ILE A 468 0.56 -8.31 -14.63
N ALA A 469 1.80 -8.52 -15.06
CA ALA A 469 2.12 -9.55 -16.05
C ALA A 469 1.71 -10.96 -15.59
N ILE A 470 2.06 -11.35 -14.35
CA ILE A 470 1.75 -12.67 -13.79
C ILE A 470 0.24 -12.85 -13.60
N LEU A 471 -0.44 -11.86 -13.02
CA LEU A 471 -1.88 -11.90 -12.79
C LEU A 471 -2.66 -11.96 -14.11
N SER A 472 -2.19 -11.26 -15.14
CA SER A 472 -2.79 -11.28 -16.49
C SER A 472 -2.58 -12.63 -17.18
N TRP A 473 -1.39 -13.20 -17.05
CA TRP A 473 -1.11 -14.55 -17.55
C TRP A 473 -1.99 -15.60 -16.88
N LEU A 474 -2.18 -15.47 -15.56
CA LEU A 474 -3.07 -16.32 -14.79
C LEU A 474 -4.55 -16.05 -15.04
N SER A 475 -4.98 -14.89 -15.53
CA SER A 475 -6.40 -14.66 -15.85
C SER A 475 -6.75 -15.03 -17.30
N MET A 476 -5.76 -15.20 -18.18
CA MET A 476 -5.96 -15.40 -19.62
C MET A 476 -6.83 -16.63 -20.00
N THR A 477 -7.89 -16.42 -20.77
CA THR A 477 -8.73 -17.50 -21.33
C THR A 477 -8.15 -18.11 -22.62
N LYS A 478 -8.70 -19.25 -23.07
CA LYS A 478 -8.19 -19.99 -24.26
C LYS A 478 -8.31 -19.19 -25.55
N GLU A 479 -9.34 -18.34 -25.69
CA GLU A 479 -9.60 -17.54 -26.90
C GLU A 479 -8.58 -16.42 -27.10
N LYS A 480 -8.04 -15.87 -26.00
CA LYS A 480 -7.04 -14.79 -26.03
C LYS A 480 -5.59 -15.27 -26.06
N ARG A 481 -5.34 -16.57 -26.32
CA ARG A 481 -3.98 -17.13 -26.54
C ARG A 481 -3.41 -16.75 -27.91
N ILE A 482 -3.53 -15.49 -28.29
CA ILE A 482 -2.95 -14.92 -29.51
C ILE A 482 -1.57 -14.36 -29.14
N TRP A 483 -0.60 -14.46 -30.05
CA TRP A 483 0.78 -13.99 -29.83
C TRP A 483 0.89 -12.54 -29.32
N GLN A 484 -0.06 -11.66 -29.65
CA GLN A 484 -0.07 -10.26 -29.22
C GLN A 484 -0.28 -10.07 -27.71
N TYR A 485 -1.16 -10.87 -27.07
CA TYR A 485 -1.32 -10.81 -25.62
C TYR A 485 -0.04 -11.24 -24.89
N TYR A 486 0.71 -12.19 -25.45
CA TYR A 486 2.01 -12.57 -24.92
C TYR A 486 3.08 -11.47 -25.07
N ILE A 487 3.01 -10.64 -26.11
CA ILE A 487 3.90 -9.47 -26.26
C ILE A 487 3.65 -8.47 -25.14
N GLY A 488 2.38 -8.16 -24.83
CA GLY A 488 2.03 -7.27 -23.73
C GLY A 488 2.50 -7.80 -22.37
N ILE A 489 2.16 -9.06 -22.06
CA ILE A 489 2.58 -9.72 -20.80
C ILE A 489 4.12 -9.78 -20.70
N GLY A 490 4.79 -10.22 -21.76
CA GLY A 490 6.26 -10.29 -21.80
C GLY A 490 6.91 -8.91 -21.69
N GLY A 491 6.33 -7.91 -22.33
CA GLY A 491 6.73 -6.51 -22.24
C GLY A 491 6.64 -5.97 -20.81
N ASN A 492 5.50 -6.16 -20.13
CA ASN A 492 5.31 -5.76 -18.74
C ASN A 492 6.31 -6.46 -17.81
N PHE A 493 6.57 -7.75 -18.02
CA PHE A 493 7.54 -8.50 -17.23
C PHE A 493 8.96 -7.95 -17.42
N VAL A 494 9.40 -7.75 -18.67
CA VAL A 494 10.74 -7.24 -18.98
C VAL A 494 10.91 -5.80 -18.47
N LEU A 495 9.94 -4.92 -18.74
CA LEU A 495 9.97 -3.56 -18.23
C LEU A 495 9.96 -3.53 -16.71
N GLY A 496 9.18 -4.40 -16.06
CA GLY A 496 9.20 -4.53 -14.60
C GLY A 496 10.56 -4.93 -14.04
N VAL A 497 11.25 -5.89 -14.67
CA VAL A 497 12.63 -6.25 -14.29
C VAL A 497 13.58 -5.07 -14.50
N VAL A 498 13.49 -4.35 -15.63
CA VAL A 498 14.31 -3.16 -15.90
C VAL A 498 14.07 -2.08 -14.84
N THR A 499 12.82 -1.82 -14.46
CA THR A 499 12.47 -0.85 -13.42
C THR A 499 13.02 -1.27 -12.06
N CYS A 500 12.94 -2.55 -11.68
CA CYS A 500 13.59 -3.03 -10.45
C CYS A 500 15.10 -2.78 -10.49
N LEU A 501 15.76 -2.98 -11.64
CA LEU A 501 17.20 -2.77 -11.78
C LEU A 501 17.60 -1.29 -11.66
N LEU A 502 16.68 -0.33 -11.87
CA LEU A 502 16.98 1.08 -11.61
C LEU A 502 17.31 1.36 -10.13
N SER A 503 16.85 0.52 -9.20
CA SER A 503 17.26 0.62 -7.78
C SER A 503 18.76 0.44 -7.59
N THR A 504 19.45 -0.26 -8.50
CA THR A 504 20.91 -0.44 -8.42
C THR A 504 21.70 0.84 -8.69
N MET A 505 21.04 1.91 -9.17
CA MET A 505 21.66 3.23 -9.29
C MET A 505 22.17 3.75 -7.95
N LEU A 506 21.59 3.29 -6.82
CA LEU A 506 22.04 3.60 -5.46
C LEU A 506 23.51 3.23 -5.19
N LEU A 507 24.10 2.34 -6.00
CA LEU A 507 25.52 1.99 -5.89
C LEU A 507 26.46 3.06 -6.47
N THR A 508 25.90 4.14 -7.02
CA THR A 508 26.63 5.20 -7.72
C THR A 508 25.98 6.56 -7.43
N ALA A 509 26.71 7.66 -7.68
CA ALA A 509 26.15 9.01 -7.61
C ALA A 509 25.01 9.28 -8.62
N ALA A 510 24.68 8.33 -9.51
CA ALA A 510 23.61 8.49 -10.48
C ALA A 510 22.22 8.55 -9.81
N ALA A 511 22.04 7.93 -8.65
CA ALA A 511 20.79 8.01 -7.90
C ALA A 511 20.52 9.44 -7.40
N ASP A 512 21.51 10.08 -6.79
CA ASP A 512 21.40 11.46 -6.28
C ASP A 512 21.14 12.42 -7.44
N ASN A 513 21.91 12.31 -8.53
CA ASN A 513 21.70 13.11 -9.74
C ASN A 513 20.28 12.96 -10.31
N LEU A 514 19.72 11.75 -10.30
CA LEU A 514 18.34 11.54 -10.75
C LEU A 514 17.34 12.11 -9.75
N GLY A 515 17.56 11.89 -8.44
CA GLY A 515 16.72 12.37 -7.34
C GLY A 515 16.61 13.89 -7.24
N GLU A 516 17.72 14.59 -7.44
CA GLU A 516 17.79 16.04 -7.51
C GLU A 516 17.23 16.59 -8.82
N SER A 517 17.05 15.74 -9.84
CA SER A 517 16.44 16.12 -11.10
C SER A 517 14.91 16.07 -11.04
N PRO A 518 14.20 16.78 -11.93
CA PRO A 518 12.75 16.65 -12.05
C PRO A 518 12.30 15.37 -12.78
N TRP A 519 13.23 14.50 -13.21
CA TRP A 519 12.96 13.41 -14.15
C TRP A 519 12.60 12.08 -13.50
N THR A 520 12.65 11.94 -12.17
CA THR A 520 12.38 10.66 -11.48
C THR A 520 10.98 10.10 -11.79
N LEU A 521 9.92 10.89 -11.59
CA LEU A 521 8.55 10.47 -11.89
C LEU A 521 8.24 10.44 -13.40
N PRO A 522 8.63 11.44 -14.21
CA PRO A 522 8.50 11.36 -15.67
C PRO A 522 9.15 10.12 -16.30
N LEU A 523 10.30 9.66 -15.78
CA LEU A 523 10.95 8.43 -16.23
C LEU A 523 10.02 7.23 -16.09
N LEU A 524 9.36 7.08 -14.94
CA LEU A 524 8.40 6.00 -14.74
C LEU A 524 7.18 6.16 -15.66
N VAL A 525 6.69 7.38 -15.89
CA VAL A 525 5.62 7.63 -16.88
C VAL A 525 6.02 7.09 -18.26
N PHE A 526 7.23 7.37 -18.75
CA PHE A 526 7.69 6.85 -20.04
C PHE A 526 7.71 5.33 -20.08
N ILE A 527 8.21 4.68 -19.02
CA ILE A 527 8.22 3.21 -18.92
C ILE A 527 6.79 2.66 -18.98
N LEU A 528 5.85 3.25 -18.24
CA LEU A 528 4.45 2.84 -18.21
C LEU A 528 3.71 3.10 -19.53
N VAL A 529 4.03 4.19 -20.24
CA VAL A 529 3.50 4.46 -21.58
C VAL A 529 3.99 3.39 -22.56
N ILE A 530 5.28 3.02 -22.52
CA ILE A 530 5.81 1.94 -23.35
C ILE A 530 5.10 0.62 -23.03
N ALA A 531 4.91 0.30 -21.74
CA ALA A 531 4.17 -0.88 -21.29
C ALA A 531 2.74 -0.90 -21.86
N LEU A 532 2.05 0.24 -21.82
CA LEU A 532 0.69 0.38 -22.33
C LEU A 532 0.62 0.19 -23.85
N LEU A 533 1.58 0.77 -24.59
CA LEU A 533 1.68 0.60 -26.04
C LEU A 533 1.93 -0.87 -26.43
N LEU A 534 2.74 -1.59 -25.66
CA LEU A 534 2.99 -3.02 -25.89
C LEU A 534 1.74 -3.88 -25.64
N ASN A 535 0.86 -3.49 -24.71
CA ASN A 535 -0.40 -4.19 -24.48
C ASN A 535 -1.43 -3.97 -25.61
N HIS A 536 -1.38 -2.83 -26.29
CA HIS A 536 -2.36 -2.43 -27.31
C HIS A 536 -1.87 -2.57 -28.77
N VAL A 537 -0.84 -3.39 -29.02
CA VAL A 537 -0.34 -3.63 -30.39
C VAL A 537 -1.44 -4.22 -31.29
N PRO A 538 -1.82 -3.56 -32.40
CA PRO A 538 -3.02 -3.92 -33.17
C PRO A 538 -2.90 -5.28 -33.88
N VAL A 539 -4.05 -5.96 -33.97
CA VAL A 539 -4.19 -7.23 -34.69
C VAL A 539 -4.12 -7.00 -36.20
N ILE A 540 -2.94 -7.15 -36.81
CA ILE A 540 -2.85 -7.26 -38.28
C ILE A 540 -3.45 -8.62 -38.67
N HIS A 541 -4.75 -8.63 -38.97
CA HIS A 541 -5.37 -9.75 -39.66
C HIS A 541 -4.75 -9.85 -41.06
N ILE A 542 -3.74 -10.70 -41.22
CA ILE A 542 -3.39 -11.21 -42.53
C ILE A 542 -4.57 -12.08 -42.96
N ARG A 543 -5.57 -11.49 -43.61
CA ARG A 543 -6.55 -12.23 -44.39
C ARG A 543 -5.76 -13.07 -45.38
N LYS A 544 -5.61 -14.36 -45.09
CA LYS A 544 -5.33 -15.34 -46.14
C LYS A 544 -6.51 -15.19 -47.09
N HIS A 545 -6.30 -14.54 -48.23
CA HIS A 545 -7.16 -14.72 -49.39
C HIS A 545 -7.12 -16.22 -49.71
N VAL A 546 -8.07 -16.97 -49.16
CA VAL A 546 -8.48 -18.24 -49.75
C VAL A 546 -9.11 -17.83 -51.06
N GLN A 547 -8.29 -17.90 -52.10
CA GLN A 547 -8.70 -17.78 -53.47
C GLN A 547 -9.53 -19.04 -53.73
N ASP A 548 -10.84 -18.93 -53.56
CA ASP A 548 -11.79 -19.87 -54.12
C ASP A 548 -11.60 -19.83 -55.64
N ASN A 549 -10.72 -20.70 -56.13
CA ASN A 549 -10.70 -21.07 -57.53
C ASN A 549 -11.97 -21.89 -57.77
N HIS A 550 -12.98 -21.22 -58.33
CA HIS A 550 -13.93 -21.87 -59.21
C HIS A 550 -13.18 -22.44 -60.42
N GLU A 551 -13.15 -23.77 -60.55
CA GLU A 551 -13.47 -24.53 -61.78
C GLU A 551 -13.46 -26.04 -61.51
#